data_AF-A0A348WLT4-F1
#
_entry.id   AF-A0A348WLT4-F1
#
_cell.length_a   1.000
_cell.length_b   1.000
_cell.length_c   1.000
_cell.angle_alpha   90.00
_cell.angle_beta   90.00
_cell.angle_gamma   90.00
#
_symmetry.space_group_name_H-M   'P 1'
#
loop_
_entity.id
_entity.type
_entity.pdbx_description
1 polymer ?
#
loop_
_entity_poly.entity_id
_entity_poly.type
_entity_poly.pdbx_seq_one_letter_code
_entity_poly.pdbx_strand_id
1 'polypeptide(L)'
;MKKFSHGYAVGLMLLAITTLMIPAGFYMITLQRGHWLAGALLRERITMLNDAWQVLSSRLQRTPSPSEFNNYLTQSEVPWRADVTLDNGTYFAKIPSVTQTQARYLTDYFKVIPLDNAIRVELLTRPDIVQY
;
A
#
# COMPACT_ATOMS: atom_id res chain seq x y z
N MET A 1 14.54 20.44 56.72
CA MET A 1 14.11 20.12 55.34
C MET A 1 15.29 20.40 54.39
N LYS A 2 15.89 19.37 53.77
CA LYS A 2 17.00 19.54 52.82
C LYS A 2 16.46 20.26 51.57
N LYS A 3 16.96 21.48 51.31
CA LYS A 3 16.66 22.21 50.07
C LYS A 3 17.34 21.47 48.92
N PHE A 4 16.57 20.83 48.05
CA PHE A 4 17.09 20.28 46.81
C PHE A 4 17.69 21.44 46.00
N SER A 5 18.96 21.32 45.63
CA SER A 5 19.63 22.37 44.85
C SER A 5 19.00 22.43 43.46
N HIS A 6 18.88 23.63 42.90
CA HIS A 6 18.29 23.87 41.59
C HIS A 6 18.96 23.01 40.50
N GLY A 7 20.27 22.75 40.62
CA GLY A 7 21.01 21.85 39.72
C GLY A 7 20.59 20.38 39.82
N TYR A 8 20.15 19.90 40.98
CA TYR A 8 19.64 18.53 41.14
C TYR A 8 18.27 18.36 40.47
N ALA A 9 17.41 19.37 40.56
CA ALA A 9 16.10 19.36 39.89
C ALA A 9 16.24 19.43 38.36
N VAL A 10 17.15 20.27 37.85
CA VAL A 10 17.46 20.33 36.41
C VAL A 10 18.09 19.04 35.91
N GLY A 11 19.00 18.43 36.69
CA GLY A 11 19.59 17.14 36.38
C GLY A 11 18.55 16.02 36.28
N LEU A 12 17.57 15.97 37.19
CA LEU A 12 16.47 15.00 37.13
C LEU A 12 15.53 15.25 35.95
N MET A 13 15.24 16.50 35.60
CA MET A 13 14.45 16.81 34.39
C MET A 13 15.15 16.37 33.11
N LEU A 14 16.45 16.64 32.97
CA LEU A 14 17.22 16.21 31.80
C LEU A 14 17.31 14.69 31.68
N LEU A 15 17.46 14.00 32.82
CA LEU A 15 17.45 12.54 32.88
C LEU A 15 16.08 11.97 32.49
N ALA A 16 14.98 12.58 32.95
CA ALA A 16 13.61 12.18 32.63
C ALA A 16 13.27 12.41 31.14
N ILE A 17 13.70 13.54 30.57
CA ILE A 17 13.50 13.85 29.15
C ILE A 17 14.23 12.84 28.27
N THR A 18 15.49 12.56 28.57
CA THR A 18 16.30 11.60 27.79
C THR A 18 15.78 10.17 27.91
N THR A 19 15.38 9.73 29.10
CA THR A 19 14.80 8.39 29.31
C THR A 19 13.42 8.20 28.68
N LEU A 20 12.63 9.26 28.49
CA LEU A 20 11.32 9.18 27.82
C LEU A 20 11.41 9.38 26.30
N MET A 21 12.29 10.27 25.82
CA MET A 21 12.41 10.60 24.41
C MET A 21 13.12 9.50 23.59
N ILE A 22 14.10 8.81 24.16
CA ILE A 22 14.84 7.75 23.45
C ILE A 22 13.93 6.56 23.10
N PRO A 23 13.13 6.00 24.04
CA PRO A 23 12.16 4.95 23.71
C PRO A 23 11.10 5.43 22.73
N ALA A 24 10.55 6.63 22.91
CA ALA A 24 9.54 7.18 22.01
C ALA A 24 10.07 7.34 20.57
N GLY A 25 11.30 7.83 20.41
CA GLY A 25 11.98 7.91 19.12
C GLY A 25 12.21 6.52 18.51
N PHE A 26 12.60 5.54 19.31
CA PHE A 26 12.76 4.16 18.84
C PHE A 26 11.43 3.54 18.38
N TYR A 27 10.34 3.75 19.11
CA TYR A 27 9.00 3.32 18.71
C TYR A 27 8.53 4.03 17.44
N MET A 28 8.83 5.32 17.26
CA MET A 28 8.53 6.03 16.01
C MET A 28 9.30 5.45 14.83
N ILE A 29 10.59 5.10 15.00
CA ILE A 29 11.40 4.49 13.94
C ILE A 29 10.87 3.10 13.56
N THR A 30 10.47 2.27 14.54
CA THR A 30 9.91 0.94 14.26
C THR A 30 8.55 1.03 13.59
N LEU A 31 7.69 1.96 14.01
CA LEU A 31 6.41 2.23 13.35
C LEU A 31 6.60 2.74 11.92
N GLN A 32 7.51 3.70 11.71
CA GLN A 32 7.86 4.20 10.37
C GLN A 32 8.35 3.08 9.45
N ARG A 33 9.25 2.21 9.94
CA ARG A 33 9.72 1.04 9.19
C ARG A 33 8.59 0.06 8.88
N GLY A 34 7.69 -0.16 9.83
CA GLY A 34 6.50 -1.00 9.63
C GLY A 34 5.57 -0.46 8.53
N HIS A 35 5.30 0.85 8.53
CA HIS A 35 4.52 1.50 7.49
C HIS A 35 5.20 1.42 6.12
N TRP A 36 6.52 1.59 6.07
CA TRP A 36 7.30 1.47 4.84
C TRP A 36 7.24 0.04 4.26
N LEU A 37 7.47 -0.97 5.09
CA LEU A 37 7.38 -2.38 4.68
C LEU A 37 5.97 -2.73 4.18
N ALA A 38 4.93 -2.28 4.90
CA ALA A 38 3.56 -2.51 4.50
C ALA A 38 3.22 -1.81 3.17
N GLY A 39 3.75 -0.60 2.94
CA GLY A 39 3.64 0.10 1.65
C GLY A 39 4.36 -0.63 0.52
N ALA A 40 5.57 -1.15 0.76
CA ALA A 40 6.33 -1.92 -0.22
C ALA A 40 5.64 -3.24 -0.61
N LEU A 41 5.13 -3.99 0.37
CA LEU A 41 4.37 -5.22 0.11
C LEU A 41 3.07 -4.94 -0.65
N LEU A 42 2.41 -3.83 -0.33
CA LEU A 42 1.19 -3.43 -1.03
C LEU A 42 1.49 -3.03 -2.48
N ARG A 43 2.60 -2.32 -2.72
CA ARG A 43 3.10 -2.02 -4.06
C ARG A 43 3.38 -3.30 -4.84
N GLU A 44 4.09 -4.25 -4.24
CA GLU A 44 4.42 -5.52 -4.88
C GLU A 44 3.16 -6.30 -5.28
N ARG A 45 2.16 -6.35 -4.39
CA ARG A 45 0.86 -6.96 -4.70
C ARG A 45 0.19 -6.31 -5.91
N ILE A 46 0.23 -4.98 -6.01
CA ILE A 46 -0.36 -4.26 -7.15
C ILE A 46 0.41 -4.56 -8.44
N THR A 47 1.75 -4.60 -8.38
CA THR A 47 2.58 -5.01 -9.52
C THR A 47 2.21 -6.41 -10.00
N MET A 48 2.11 -7.39 -9.10
CA MET A 48 1.72 -8.75 -9.44
C MET A 48 0.33 -8.83 -10.07
N LEU A 49 -0.64 -8.03 -9.60
CA LEU A 49 -1.97 -7.95 -10.21
C LEU A 49 -1.93 -7.35 -11.62
N ASN A 50 -1.12 -6.31 -11.84
CA ASN A 50 -0.90 -5.73 -13.16
C ASN A 50 -0.23 -6.72 -14.11
N ASP A 51 0.79 -7.43 -13.65
CA ASP A 51 1.49 -8.44 -14.45
C ASP A 51 0.55 -9.59 -14.82
N ALA A 52 -0.24 -10.09 -13.85
CA ALA A 52 -1.26 -11.10 -14.10
C ALA A 52 -2.29 -10.62 -15.14
N TRP A 53 -2.73 -9.37 -15.05
CA TRP A 53 -3.66 -8.77 -16.00
C TRP A 53 -3.04 -8.69 -17.40
N GLN A 54 -1.78 -8.30 -17.51
CA GLN A 54 -1.06 -8.24 -18.78
C GLN A 54 -0.82 -9.61 -19.39
N VAL A 55 -0.43 -10.61 -18.58
CA VAL A 55 -0.24 -11.99 -19.04
C VAL A 55 -1.54 -12.54 -19.59
N LEU A 56 -2.66 -12.35 -18.89
CA LEU A 56 -3.97 -12.80 -19.37
C LEU A 56 -4.38 -12.04 -20.64
N SER A 57 -4.19 -10.72 -20.66
CA SER A 57 -4.50 -9.89 -21.84
C SER A 57 -3.71 -10.33 -23.07
N SER A 58 -2.41 -10.64 -22.90
CA SER A 58 -1.54 -11.13 -23.97
C SER A 58 -1.96 -12.51 -24.47
N ARG A 59 -2.34 -13.42 -23.56
CA ARG A 59 -2.85 -14.75 -23.93
C ARG A 59 -4.15 -14.69 -24.71
N LEU A 60 -5.04 -13.77 -24.35
CA LEU A 60 -6.33 -13.58 -25.02
C LEU A 60 -6.23 -12.69 -26.27
N GLN A 61 -5.13 -11.96 -26.45
CA GLN A 61 -4.95 -10.92 -27.48
C GLN A 61 -6.04 -9.82 -27.42
N ARG A 62 -6.63 -9.62 -26.25
CA ARG A 62 -7.63 -8.58 -25.96
C ARG A 62 -7.67 -8.30 -24.47
N THR A 63 -8.36 -7.23 -24.09
CA THR A 63 -8.61 -6.95 -22.68
C THR A 63 -9.55 -8.02 -22.06
N PRO A 64 -9.18 -8.65 -20.94
CA PRO A 64 -10.02 -9.61 -20.26
C PRO A 64 -11.19 -8.92 -19.55
N SER A 65 -12.30 -9.65 -19.40
CA SER A 65 -13.39 -9.23 -18.52
C SER A 65 -13.04 -9.51 -17.04
N PRO A 66 -13.70 -8.83 -16.08
CA PRO A 66 -13.44 -9.04 -14.65
C PRO A 66 -13.66 -10.48 -14.19
N SER A 67 -14.62 -11.19 -14.79
CA SER A 67 -14.90 -12.61 -14.48
C SER A 67 -13.80 -13.54 -15.01
N GLU A 68 -13.29 -13.30 -16.22
CA GLU A 68 -12.18 -14.05 -16.80
C GLU A 68 -10.90 -13.87 -15.98
N PHE A 69 -10.62 -12.64 -15.55
CA PHE A 69 -9.48 -12.35 -14.71
C PHE A 69 -9.59 -12.99 -13.32
N ASN A 70 -10.77 -12.91 -12.70
CA ASN A 70 -10.98 -13.58 -11.41
C ASN A 70 -10.87 -15.11 -11.53
N ASN A 71 -11.39 -15.71 -12.61
CA ASN A 71 -11.23 -17.15 -12.84
C ASN A 71 -9.75 -17.53 -12.99
N TYR A 72 -8.99 -16.73 -13.76
CA TYR A 72 -7.55 -16.90 -13.91
C TYR A 72 -6.81 -16.82 -12.57
N LEU A 73 -7.12 -15.83 -11.73
CA LEU A 73 -6.53 -15.69 -10.38
C LEU A 73 -6.96 -16.77 -9.39
N THR A 74 -8.11 -17.43 -9.60
CA THR A 74 -8.51 -18.57 -8.76
C THR A 74 -7.86 -19.88 -9.16
N GLN A 75 -7.27 -19.94 -10.36
CA GLN A 75 -6.54 -21.11 -10.86
C GLN A 75 -5.05 -21.10 -10.46
N SER A 76 -4.55 -20.04 -9.83
CA SER A 76 -3.18 -20.00 -9.29
C SER A 76 -3.06 -20.80 -7.98
N GLU A 77 -1.85 -21.24 -7.66
CA GLU A 77 -1.54 -22.00 -6.42
C GLU A 77 -2.03 -21.30 -5.15
N VAL A 78 -2.05 -19.97 -5.17
CA VAL A 78 -2.66 -19.14 -4.14
C VAL A 78 -3.86 -18.44 -4.78
N PRO A 79 -5.11 -18.76 -4.41
CA PRO A 79 -6.28 -18.15 -5.01
C PRO A 79 -6.37 -16.68 -4.58
N TRP A 80 -6.12 -15.77 -5.51
CA TRP A 80 -6.23 -14.34 -5.27
C TRP A 80 -7.60 -13.87 -5.70
N ARG A 81 -8.24 -13.04 -4.87
CA ARG A 81 -9.45 -12.32 -5.27
C ARG A 81 -9.09 -10.86 -5.52
N ALA A 82 -9.39 -10.39 -6.72
CA ALA A 82 -9.31 -8.99 -7.08
C ALA A 82 -10.70 -8.51 -7.48
N ASP A 83 -11.25 -7.57 -6.73
CA ASP A 83 -12.51 -6.94 -7.10
C ASP A 83 -12.21 -5.94 -8.22
N VAL A 84 -12.48 -6.33 -9.46
CA VAL A 84 -12.18 -5.54 -10.66
C VAL A 84 -13.45 -4.90 -11.17
N THR A 85 -13.42 -3.57 -11.29
CA THR A 85 -14.53 -2.74 -11.77
C THR A 85 -14.14 -2.05 -13.07
N LEU A 86 -15.06 -1.95 -14.02
CA LEU A 86 -14.91 -1.15 -15.23
C LEU A 86 -15.54 0.23 -15.00
N ASP A 87 -14.76 1.30 -15.18
CA ASP A 87 -15.21 2.68 -15.02
C ASP A 87 -14.68 3.51 -16.21
N ASN A 88 -15.58 4.11 -16.99
CA ASN A 88 -15.26 4.88 -18.20
C ASN A 88 -14.27 4.20 -19.17
N GLY A 89 -14.46 2.90 -19.43
CA GLY A 89 -13.59 2.13 -20.35
C GLY A 89 -12.23 1.73 -19.76
N THR A 90 -11.97 2.06 -18.50
CA THR A 90 -10.73 1.72 -17.79
C THR A 90 -11.02 0.71 -16.69
N TYR A 91 -10.18 -0.32 -16.58
CA TYR A 91 -10.32 -1.35 -15.55
C TYR A 91 -9.57 -0.94 -14.28
N PHE A 92 -10.24 -1.09 -13.14
CA PHE A 92 -9.67 -0.78 -11.83
C PHE A 92 -9.76 -1.99 -10.91
N ALA A 93 -8.65 -2.35 -10.27
CA ALA A 93 -8.64 -3.29 -9.17
C ALA A 93 -8.84 -2.55 -7.84
N LYS A 94 -9.83 -2.98 -7.06
CA LYS A 94 -10.06 -2.49 -5.69
C LYS A 94 -9.19 -3.28 -4.71
N ILE A 95 -8.42 -2.54 -3.93
CA ILE A 95 -7.57 -3.06 -2.87
C ILE A 95 -8.15 -2.61 -1.52
N PRO A 96 -8.71 -3.55 -0.72
CA PRO A 96 -9.30 -3.22 0.57
C PRO A 96 -8.23 -3.00 1.65
N SER A 97 -8.63 -2.40 2.77
CA SER A 97 -7.83 -2.27 3.99
C SER A 97 -6.55 -1.46 3.80
N VAL A 98 -6.65 -0.37 3.03
CA VAL A 98 -5.52 0.54 2.77
C VAL A 98 -5.67 1.79 3.61
N THR A 99 -4.68 2.07 4.43
CA THR A 99 -4.61 3.32 5.21
C THR A 99 -4.33 4.51 4.30
N GLN A 100 -4.70 5.73 4.73
CA GLN A 100 -4.40 6.95 3.96
C GLN A 100 -2.90 7.12 3.70
N THR A 101 -2.04 6.76 4.65
CA THR A 101 -0.58 6.83 4.48
C THR A 101 -0.09 5.88 3.39
N GLN A 102 -0.61 4.65 3.34
CA GLN A 102 -0.29 3.70 2.28
C GLN A 102 -0.85 4.14 0.92
N ALA A 103 -2.06 4.70 0.89
CA ALA A 103 -2.63 5.24 -0.34
C ALA A 103 -1.74 6.36 -0.92
N ARG A 104 -1.26 7.28 -0.07
CA ARG A 104 -0.30 8.33 -0.47
C ARG A 104 1.04 7.77 -0.94
N TYR A 105 1.56 6.74 -0.30
CA TYR A 105 2.79 6.09 -0.78
C TYR A 105 2.62 5.51 -2.20
N LEU A 106 1.42 5.01 -2.52
CA LEU A 106 1.15 4.38 -3.81
C LEU A 106 0.84 5.36 -4.94
N THR A 107 0.40 6.59 -4.64
CA THR A 107 0.12 7.61 -5.67
C THR A 107 1.37 7.99 -6.47
N ASP A 108 2.57 7.76 -5.92
CA ASP A 108 3.84 8.01 -6.61
C ASP A 108 4.15 6.95 -7.67
N TYR A 109 3.49 5.78 -7.62
CA TYR A 109 3.81 4.63 -8.48
C TYR A 109 2.67 4.23 -9.41
N PHE A 110 1.42 4.48 -9.02
CA PHE A 110 0.24 4.06 -9.76
C PHE A 110 -0.80 5.16 -9.78
N LYS A 111 -1.73 5.07 -10.73
CA LYS A 111 -2.95 5.89 -10.71
C LYS A 111 -3.92 5.33 -9.68
N VAL A 112 -3.87 5.91 -8.48
CA VAL A 112 -4.64 5.48 -7.31
C VAL A 112 -5.84 6.42 -7.11
N ILE A 113 -7.03 5.85 -7.02
CA ILE A 113 -8.26 6.55 -6.62
C ILE A 113 -8.60 6.13 -5.18
N PRO A 114 -8.46 7.01 -4.19
CA PRO A 114 -8.77 6.67 -2.80
C PRO A 114 -10.27 6.46 -2.61
N LEU A 115 -10.61 5.48 -1.78
CA LEU A 115 -11.95 5.18 -1.27
C LEU A 115 -11.92 5.15 0.26
N ASP A 116 -13.07 5.09 0.90
CA ASP A 116 -13.13 4.89 2.34
C ASP A 116 -12.59 3.49 2.71
N ASN A 117 -11.45 3.46 3.42
CA ASN A 117 -10.69 2.26 3.81
C ASN A 117 -10.28 1.33 2.64
N ALA A 118 -10.16 1.86 1.42
CA ALA A 118 -9.74 1.10 0.24
C ALA A 118 -9.11 2.03 -0.81
N ILE A 119 -8.51 1.44 -1.83
CA ILE A 119 -8.09 2.17 -3.03
C ILE A 119 -8.56 1.43 -4.28
N ARG A 120 -8.77 2.17 -5.36
CA ARG A 120 -8.85 1.64 -6.72
C ARG A 120 -7.54 1.93 -7.44
N VAL A 121 -6.98 0.93 -8.10
CA VAL A 121 -5.76 1.08 -8.90
C VAL A 121 -6.06 0.68 -10.33
N GLU A 122 -5.67 1.53 -11.28
CA GLU A 122 -5.83 1.23 -12.71
C GLU A 122 -5.01 -0.01 -13.10
N LEU A 123 -5.66 -0.93 -13.80
CA LEU A 123 -5.01 -2.09 -14.41
C LEU A 123 -4.48 -1.71 -15.78
N LEU A 124 -3.15 -1.73 -15.93
CA LEU A 124 -2.50 -1.29 -17.15
C LEU A 124 -2.69 -2.32 -18.26
N THR A 125 -3.54 -1.99 -19.24
CA THR A 125 -3.49 -2.61 -20.57
C THR A 125 -2.34 -2.02 -21.37
N ARG A 126 -1.52 -2.87 -21.99
CA ARG A 126 -0.50 -2.44 -22.95
C ARG A 126 -1.16 -1.52 -24.01
N PRO A 127 -0.57 -0.37 -24.35
CA PRO A 127 -1.08 0.51 -25.42
C PRO A 127 -1.07 -0.17 -26.80
N ASP A 128 -0.34 -1.28 -26.95
CA ASP A 128 -0.15 -2.06 -28.16
C ASP A 128 -1.32 -3.01 -28.51
N ILE A 129 -2.41 -3.05 -27.73
CA ILE A 129 -3.60 -3.91 -27.98
C ILE A 129 -4.87 -3.08 -28.27
N VAL A 130 -4.75 -1.79 -28.60
CA VAL A 130 -5.84 -1.03 -29.22
C VAL A 130 -5.68 -1.15 -30.73
N GLN A 131 -6.17 -2.24 -31.30
CA GLN A 131 -6.31 -2.35 -32.75
C GLN A 131 -7.48 -1.46 -33.20
N TYR A 132 -7.17 -0.59 -34.16
CA TYR A 132 -8.10 0.21 -34.96
C TYR A 132 -9.16 -0.63 -35.67
#